data_AF-A0A937M4A9-F1
#
_entry.id   AF-A0A937M4A9-F1
#
_cell.length_a   1.000
_cell.length_b   1.000
_cell.length_c   1.000
_cell.angle_alpha   90.00
_cell.angle_beta   90.00
_cell.angle_gamma   90.00
#
_symmetry.space_group_name_H-M   'P 1'
#
loop_
_entity.id
_entity.type
_entity.pdbx_description
1 polymer ?
#
loop_
_entity_poly.entity_id
_entity_poly.type
_entity_poly.pdbx_seq_one_letter_code
_entity_poly.pdbx_strand_id
1 'polypeptide(L)'
;MNFTDAASDKPARLAALTTTLAELQSRCLRSSEYYALLGAAQLNSGQLDVASESLERALLLDPKNGSAQIDYAEALFAAGQLFPALQLNETILGREDLPAALRETLTQRD
;
A
#
# COMPACT_ATOMS: atom_id res chain seq x y z
N MET A 1 -45.76 -28.44 13.12
CA MET A 1 -44.49 -27.82 13.56
C MET A 1 -43.37 -28.72 13.07
N ASN A 2 -42.77 -28.41 11.91
CA ASN A 2 -41.70 -29.23 11.32
C ASN A 2 -40.35 -28.56 11.50
N PHE A 3 -39.46 -29.28 12.19
CA PHE A 3 -38.04 -28.98 12.31
C PHE A 3 -37.29 -29.61 11.13
N THR A 4 -37.27 -28.97 9.96
CA THR A 4 -36.40 -29.40 8.84
C THR A 4 -35.71 -28.26 8.08
N ASP A 5 -35.79 -27.01 8.54
CA ASP A 5 -35.37 -25.84 7.73
C ASP A 5 -33.87 -25.48 7.80
N ALA A 6 -33.06 -26.25 8.52
CA ALA A 6 -31.64 -25.92 8.68
C ALA A 6 -30.77 -26.28 7.45
N ALA A 7 -31.22 -27.21 6.60
CA ALA A 7 -30.46 -27.69 5.43
C ALA A 7 -30.85 -27.00 4.11
N SER A 8 -32.04 -26.41 4.02
CA SER A 8 -32.63 -25.74 2.84
C SER A 8 -31.99 -24.38 2.51
N ASP A 9 -31.28 -23.78 3.47
CA ASP A 9 -30.85 -22.38 3.40
C ASP A 9 -29.31 -22.21 3.25
N LYS A 10 -28.57 -23.32 3.09
CA LYS A 10 -27.13 -23.29 2.81
C LYS A 10 -26.74 -22.40 1.61
N PRO A 11 -27.41 -22.47 0.44
CA PRO A 11 -27.04 -21.63 -0.71
C PRO A 11 -27.32 -20.14 -0.48
N ALA A 12 -28.41 -19.79 0.20
CA ALA A 12 -28.74 -18.40 0.52
C ALA A 12 -27.79 -17.80 1.58
N ARG A 13 -27.41 -18.57 2.61
CA ARG A 13 -26.35 -18.18 3.55
C ARG A 13 -25.00 -17.98 2.87
N LEU A 14 -24.64 -18.85 1.92
CA LEU A 14 -23.38 -18.71 1.20
C LEU A 14 -23.39 -17.47 0.28
N ALA A 15 -24.52 -17.17 -0.36
CA ALA A 15 -24.69 -15.95 -1.14
C ALA A 15 -24.56 -14.69 -0.28
N ALA A 16 -25.20 -14.66 0.90
CA ALA A 16 -25.09 -13.55 1.85
C ALA A 16 -23.65 -13.36 2.36
N LEU A 17 -22.94 -14.47 2.63
CA LEU A 17 -21.52 -14.44 3.01
C LEU A 17 -20.66 -13.86 1.88
N THR A 18 -20.87 -14.29 0.64
CA THR A 18 -20.15 -13.76 -0.53
C THR A 18 -20.36 -12.25 -0.68
N THR A 19 -21.59 -11.75 -0.52
CA THR A 19 -21.87 -10.30 -0.54
C THR A 19 -21.12 -9.56 0.58
N THR A 20 -21.17 -10.09 1.80
CA THR A 20 -20.48 -9.50 2.96
C THR A 20 -18.96 -9.43 2.74
N LEU A 21 -18.38 -10.52 2.23
CA LEU A 21 -16.96 -10.59 1.93
C LEU A 21 -16.56 -9.64 0.78
N ALA A 22 -17.39 -9.47 -0.24
CA ALA A 22 -17.14 -8.51 -1.32
C ALA A 22 -17.15 -7.04 -0.82
N GLU A 23 -18.02 -6.71 0.13
CA GLU A 23 -18.04 -5.39 0.76
C GLU A 23 -16.77 -5.15 1.58
N LEU A 24 -16.29 -6.16 2.33
CA LEU A 24 -15.05 -6.09 3.10
C LEU A 24 -13.80 -6.10 2.22
N GLN A 25 -13.84 -6.78 1.08
CA GLN A 25 -12.76 -6.83 0.10
C GLN A 25 -12.36 -5.41 -0.35
N SER A 26 -13.34 -4.53 -0.53
CA SER A 26 -13.08 -3.13 -0.85
C SER A 26 -12.33 -2.37 0.26
N ARG A 27 -12.52 -2.75 1.53
CA ARG A 27 -11.83 -2.11 2.68
C ARG A 27 -10.41 -2.64 2.88
N CYS A 28 -10.18 -3.93 2.64
CA CYS A 28 -8.84 -4.52 2.74
C CYS A 28 -7.97 -4.20 1.50
N LEU A 29 -8.56 -4.12 0.30
CA LEU A 29 -7.83 -3.87 -0.96
C LEU A 29 -7.70 -2.38 -1.33
N ARG A 30 -8.23 -1.46 -0.50
CA ARG A 30 -8.14 0.00 -0.70
C ARG A 30 -7.45 0.75 0.44
N SER A 31 -6.85 0.06 1.40
CA SER A 31 -6.04 0.73 2.42
C SER A 31 -4.67 1.06 1.82
N SER A 32 -4.37 2.35 1.70
CA SER A 32 -3.04 2.82 1.31
C SER A 32 -2.00 2.39 2.35
N GLU A 33 -2.36 2.45 3.64
CA GLU A 33 -1.49 2.10 4.76
C GLU A 33 -1.09 0.62 4.74
N TYR A 34 -2.04 -0.27 4.41
CA TYR A 34 -1.75 -1.70 4.24
C TYR A 34 -0.69 -1.94 3.16
N TYR A 35 -0.86 -1.33 1.98
CA TYR A 35 0.08 -1.49 0.88
C TYR A 35 1.42 -0.80 1.14
N ALA A 36 1.44 0.32 1.88
CA ALA A 36 2.67 0.96 2.32
C ALA A 36 3.48 0.04 3.26
N LEU A 37 2.82 -0.54 4.27
CA LEU A 37 3.48 -1.48 5.20
C LEU A 37 3.98 -2.75 4.51
N LEU A 38 3.19 -3.30 3.58
CA LEU A 38 3.59 -4.46 2.78
C LEU A 38 4.81 -4.14 1.91
N GLY A 39 4.78 -3.00 1.22
CA GLY A 39 5.87 -2.51 0.39
C GLY A 39 7.16 -2.29 1.18
N ALA A 40 7.07 -1.64 2.35
CA ALA A 40 8.21 -1.47 3.25
C ALA A 40 8.80 -2.81 3.72
N ALA A 41 7.96 -3.81 4.03
CA ALA A 41 8.44 -5.14 4.41
C ALA A 41 9.16 -5.85 3.24
N GLN A 42 8.63 -5.71 2.02
CA GLN A 42 9.23 -6.28 0.80
C GLN A 42 10.56 -5.60 0.46
N LEU A 43 10.63 -4.27 0.57
CA LEU A 43 11.83 -3.46 0.37
C LEU A 43 12.95 -3.90 1.33
N ASN A 44 12.64 -3.97 2.63
CA ASN A 44 13.58 -4.44 3.65
C ASN A 44 14.04 -5.90 3.45
N SER A 45 13.28 -6.69 2.69
CA SER A 45 13.65 -8.05 2.30
C SER A 45 14.40 -8.13 0.97
N GLY A 46 14.72 -7.00 0.33
CA GLY A 46 15.39 -6.93 -0.97
C GLY A 46 14.51 -7.32 -2.17
N GLN A 47 13.20 -7.45 -1.98
CA GLN A 47 12.25 -7.84 -3.03
C GLN A 47 11.76 -6.60 -3.80
N LEU A 48 12.68 -5.94 -4.50
CA LEU A 48 12.48 -4.59 -5.02
C LEU A 48 11.32 -4.44 -6.02
N ASP A 49 11.11 -5.43 -6.90
CA ASP A 49 10.05 -5.39 -7.91
C ASP A 49 8.66 -5.37 -7.24
N VAL A 50 8.39 -6.35 -6.36
CA VAL A 50 7.09 -6.44 -5.66
C VAL A 50 6.92 -5.35 -4.61
N ALA A 51 8.01 -4.84 -4.02
CA ALA A 51 7.96 -3.66 -3.16
C ALA A 51 7.44 -2.45 -3.93
N SER A 52 7.99 -2.21 -5.12
CA SER A 52 7.58 -1.12 -5.99
C SER A 52 6.10 -1.21 -6.36
N GLU A 53 5.61 -2.39 -6.74
CA GLU A 53 4.18 -2.60 -7.05
C GLU A 53 3.25 -2.29 -5.87
N SER A 54 3.63 -2.75 -4.66
CA SER A 54 2.84 -2.47 -3.45
C SER A 54 2.83 -0.96 -3.14
N LEU A 55 3.97 -0.30 -3.24
CA LEU A 55 4.11 1.12 -2.93
C LEU A 55 3.40 2.00 -3.97
N GLU A 56 3.48 1.66 -5.26
CA GLU A 56 2.69 2.30 -6.31
C GLU A 56 1.20 2.17 -6.02
N ARG A 57 0.74 0.99 -5.59
CA ARG A 57 -0.66 0.79 -5.23
C ARG A 57 -1.06 1.63 -4.02
N ALA A 58 -0.20 1.77 -3.02
CA ALA A 58 -0.44 2.66 -1.89
C ALA A 58 -0.62 4.12 -2.36
N LEU A 59 0.24 4.58 -3.28
CA LEU A 59 0.20 5.95 -3.82
C LEU A 59 -0.95 6.18 -4.79
N LEU A 60 -1.41 5.15 -5.50
CA LEU A 60 -2.64 5.21 -6.31
C LEU A 60 -3.89 5.37 -5.43
N LEU A 61 -3.88 4.79 -4.22
CA LEU A 61 -4.98 4.88 -3.27
C LEU A 61 -4.97 6.19 -2.49
N ASP A 62 -3.79 6.63 -2.04
CA ASP A 62 -3.57 7.94 -1.43
C ASP A 62 -2.23 8.53 -1.88
N PRO A 63 -2.25 9.48 -2.82
CA PRO A 63 -1.03 10.16 -3.30
C PRO A 63 -0.30 10.95 -2.21
N LYS A 64 -0.93 11.23 -1.06
CA LYS A 64 -0.35 11.99 0.06
C LYS A 64 0.28 11.11 1.14
N ASN A 65 0.18 9.79 1.02
CA ASN A 65 0.79 8.86 1.97
C ASN A 65 2.32 9.02 1.97
N GLY A 66 2.82 9.77 2.96
CA GLY A 66 4.23 10.14 3.04
C GLY A 66 5.16 8.94 3.25
N SER A 67 4.71 7.91 3.98
CA SER A 67 5.49 6.67 4.14
C SER A 67 5.69 6.00 2.80
N ALA A 68 4.60 5.80 2.05
CA ALA A 68 4.67 5.19 0.73
C ALA A 68 5.53 6.00 -0.25
N GLN A 69 5.50 7.34 -0.19
CA GLN A 69 6.36 8.18 -1.03
C GLN A 69 7.85 7.95 -0.74
N ILE A 70 8.23 7.95 0.54
CA ILE A 70 9.63 7.76 0.97
C ILE A 70 10.13 6.36 0.62
N ASP A 71 9.33 5.33 0.95
CA ASP A 71 9.67 3.93 0.69
C ASP A 71 9.73 3.66 -0.82
N TYR A 72 8.86 4.29 -1.64
CA TYR A 72 8.89 4.12 -3.09
C TYR A 72 10.11 4.77 -3.73
N ALA A 73 10.47 5.97 -3.29
CA ALA A 73 11.72 6.59 -3.71
C ALA A 73 12.92 5.71 -3.36
N GLU A 74 12.86 4.96 -2.25
CA GLU A 74 13.93 4.07 -1.82
C GLU A 74 14.00 2.81 -2.67
N ALA A 75 12.84 2.21 -2.93
CA ALA A 75 12.72 1.07 -3.84
C ALA A 75 13.25 1.41 -5.24
N LEU A 76 12.90 2.58 -5.78
CA LEU A 76 13.40 3.07 -7.06
C LEU A 76 14.92 3.25 -7.05
N PHE A 77 15.46 3.88 -6.01
CA PHE A 77 16.91 4.07 -5.86
C PHE A 77 17.65 2.72 -5.77
N ALA A 78 17.18 1.81 -4.92
CA ALA A 78 17.76 0.47 -4.76
C ALA A 78 17.67 -0.37 -6.03
N ALA A 79 16.63 -0.18 -6.85
CA ALA A 79 16.47 -0.82 -8.16
C ALA A 79 17.31 -0.16 -9.27
N GLY A 80 18.07 0.91 -8.96
CA GLY A 80 18.86 1.66 -9.94
C GLY A 80 18.04 2.60 -10.84
N GLN A 81 16.75 2.79 -10.54
CA GLN A 81 15.87 3.73 -11.24
C GLN A 81 16.08 5.14 -10.70
N LEU A 82 17.28 5.69 -10.94
CA LEU A 82 17.74 6.92 -10.28
C LEU A 82 16.91 8.16 -10.64
N PHE A 83 16.59 8.37 -11.92
CA PHE A 83 15.81 9.54 -12.34
C PHE A 83 14.45 9.67 -11.65
N PRO A 84 13.56 8.65 -11.66
CA PRO A 84 12.29 8.75 -10.95
C PRO A 84 12.45 8.81 -9.43
N ALA A 85 13.50 8.18 -8.86
CA ALA A 85 13.80 8.30 -7.44
C ALA A 85 14.10 9.74 -7.02
N LEU A 86 14.99 10.43 -7.77
CA LEU A 86 15.38 11.81 -7.53
C LEU A 86 14.18 12.76 -7.67
N GLN A 87 13.39 12.60 -8.74
CA GLN A 87 12.19 13.42 -8.94
C GLN A 87 11.18 13.27 -7.79
N LEU A 88 11.05 12.06 -7.26
CA LEU A 88 10.17 11.82 -6.11
C LEU A 88 10.74 12.42 -4.83
N ASN A 89 12.05 12.31 -4.59
CA ASN A 89 12.72 12.97 -3.46
C ASN A 89 12.51 14.49 -3.49
N GLU A 90 12.69 15.15 -4.63
CA GLU A 90 12.44 16.59 -4.81
C GLU A 90 11.01 16.97 -4.43
N THR A 91 10.04 16.14 -4.83
CA THR A 91 8.63 16.32 -4.49
C THR A 91 8.39 16.23 -2.98
N ILE A 92 9.04 15.26 -2.30
CA ILE A 92 8.93 15.09 -0.85
C ILE A 92 9.61 16.25 -0.10
N LEU A 93 10.78 16.68 -0.55
CA LEU A 93 11.55 17.79 0.04
C LEU A 93 10.81 19.13 -0.03
N GLY A 94 9.95 19.31 -1.04
CA GLY A 94 9.08 20.48 -1.18
C GLY A 94 7.92 20.54 -0.18
N ARG A 95 7.69 19.49 0.63
CA ARG A 95 6.61 19.45 1.62
C ARG A 95 6.94 20.30 2.86
N GLU A 96 6.05 21.22 3.20
CA GLU A 96 6.19 22.07 4.38
C GLU A 96 6.11 21.28 5.70
N ASP A 97 5.37 20.17 5.71
CA ASP A 97 5.16 19.31 6.88
C ASP A 97 6.27 18.29 7.11
N LEU A 98 7.34 18.30 6.31
CA LEU A 98 8.41 17.29 6.38
C LEU A 98 9.30 17.49 7.64
N PRO A 99 9.39 16.48 8.52
CA PRO A 99 10.28 16.49 9.68
C PRO A 99 11.75 16.70 9.30
N ALA A 100 12.50 17.45 10.12
CA ALA A 100 13.91 17.77 9.84
C ALA A 100 14.79 16.52 9.65
N ALA A 101 14.60 15.49 10.49
CA ALA A 101 15.34 14.24 10.39
C ALA A 101 15.15 13.53 9.03
N LEU A 102 13.92 13.53 8.50
CA LEU A 102 13.64 12.93 7.19
C LEU A 102 14.22 13.76 6.03
N ARG A 103 14.23 15.09 6.17
CA ARG A 103 14.85 15.99 5.19
C ARG A 103 16.34 15.68 5.00
N GLU A 104 17.07 15.48 6.10
CA GLU A 104 18.50 15.13 6.06
C GLU A 104 18.74 13.81 5.34
N THR A 105 17.96 12.76 5.65
CA THR A 105 18.07 11.45 5.00
C THR A 105 17.80 11.52 3.49
N LEU A 106 16.80 12.30 3.07
CA LEU A 106 16.44 12.42 1.66
C LEU A 106 17.50 13.18 0.86
N THR A 107 18.11 14.24 1.42
CA THR A 107 19.23 14.95 0.76
C THR A 107 20.50 14.12 0.57
N GLN A 108 20.66 13.01 1.32
CA GLN A 108 21.78 12.09 1.11
C GLN A 108 21.53 11.12 -0.06
N ARG A 109 20.29 11.09 -0.56
CA ARG A 109 19.82 10.25 -1.66
C ARG A 109 19.53 11.08 -2.93
N ASP A 110 19.95 12.36 -2.93
CA ASP A 110 20.00 13.25 -4.09
C ASP A 110 21.32 13.08 -4.86
#